data_AF-A0A523Q2P3-F1
#
_entry.id   AF-A0A523Q2P3-F1
#
_cell.length_a   1.000
_cell.length_b   1.000
_cell.length_c   1.000
_cell.angle_alpha   90.00
_cell.angle_beta   90.00
_cell.angle_gamma   90.00
#
_symmetry.space_group_name_H-M   'P 1'
#
loop_
_entity.id
_entity.type
_entity.pdbx_description
1 polymer ?
#
loop_
_entity_poly.entity_id
_entity_poly.type
_entity_poly.pdbx_seq_one_letter_code
_entity_poly.pdbx_strand_id
1 'polypeptide(L)'
;MVSEAVVECRPSGRVEGAADTARRQRHSQRWQALVQGAGLQGLSDWQIEPVGAASQLLRPPATLTAAQAAEWKARLAARPEVAWVEEDVREPLQQAIVPNDPWFEGASGQWWLQAVSGSNSLPLADRRRGVPGAQSAWRQTTGRNQDVVAVLDTGVTAHPDLSSQRLLPGYDFVSDWDTRLSRGFANDGDGRDADPSDPGDWVSAEDQALDPARYGSCPLSTSSWHGTGVVGVVAAATHNSLGVAGLTWQGRVLPVRVAGKCGASVRDIIDGMRWAAGLAVCQRWAQPQDPGSGCAAWLPLNPTPARVVNISFGGPAACHAEYQAAVDELWQRGVVVVAAAGNQHADPARPANCNKVLGVTALNRDGFKASYANFGPAVRLATVGGDDTGGTWGRLLADGGLLTLHNEGTQSPAAGSYGRLVGTSFAAPMASGTLALMLAVHPALSASELVEGLQLSARPHVGSRLMRACSAANPGRCLCTTQTCGAGILDTEQALSYARARAQGQAYQAPQWPWVELDTPELEQAVALGPDREPTAGTAPNPNSAAPASSGGGGIAGPALLLLGWALLFAGAPAQRPLRRG
;
A
#
# COMPACT_ATOMS: atom_id res chain seq x y z
N MET A 1 -5.96 22.17 -25.92
CA MET A 1 -6.44 23.43 -26.53
C MET A 1 -7.69 23.14 -27.34
N VAL A 2 -8.84 23.41 -26.73
CA VAL A 2 -10.11 23.78 -27.36
C VAL A 2 -10.71 24.76 -26.36
N SER A 3 -11.08 25.96 -26.78
CA SER A 3 -11.60 27.02 -25.89
C SER A 3 -13.04 27.30 -26.28
N GLU A 4 -13.85 26.27 -26.08
CA GLU A 4 -15.31 26.35 -26.10
C GLU A 4 -15.79 26.81 -24.73
N ALA A 5 -16.84 27.62 -24.69
CA ALA A 5 -17.42 28.12 -23.44
C ALA A 5 -18.89 27.77 -23.36
N VAL A 6 -19.34 27.24 -22.21
CA VAL A 6 -20.76 27.04 -21.91
C VAL A 6 -21.26 28.24 -21.13
N VAL A 7 -22.35 28.85 -21.59
CA VAL A 7 -22.91 30.06 -21.00
C VAL A 7 -24.41 29.88 -20.73
N GLU A 8 -24.87 30.36 -19.58
CA GLU A 8 -26.29 30.43 -19.25
C GLU A 8 -26.70 31.87 -18.91
N CYS A 9 -27.86 32.30 -19.38
CA CYS A 9 -28.40 33.63 -19.07
C CYS A 9 -29.32 33.60 -17.83
N ARG A 10 -29.25 34.64 -16.98
CA ARG A 10 -30.12 34.77 -15.82
C ARG A 10 -31.61 34.80 -16.23
N PRO A 11 -32.52 34.15 -15.49
CA PRO A 11 -33.95 34.27 -15.74
C PRO A 11 -34.39 35.74 -15.61
N SER A 12 -35.09 36.28 -16.60
CA SER A 12 -35.89 37.50 -16.40
C SER A 12 -37.08 37.12 -15.51
N GLY A 13 -37.38 37.92 -14.49
CA GLY A 13 -38.30 37.62 -13.36
C GLY A 13 -39.58 36.82 -13.66
N ARG A 14 -40.08 36.15 -12.60
CA ARG A 14 -41.23 35.22 -12.50
C ARG A 14 -42.15 35.16 -13.73
N VAL A 15 -42.20 33.97 -14.35
CA VAL A 15 -43.36 33.54 -15.13
C VAL A 15 -43.64 32.07 -14.79
N GLU A 16 -44.52 31.86 -13.82
CA GLU A 16 -45.24 30.58 -13.71
C GLU A 16 -46.19 30.46 -14.91
N GLY A 17 -46.15 29.32 -15.61
CA GLY A 17 -47.20 28.94 -16.57
C GLY A 17 -46.96 29.15 -18.07
N ALA A 18 -45.75 29.52 -18.54
CA ALA A 18 -45.51 29.58 -19.99
C ALA A 18 -45.17 28.20 -20.59
N ALA A 19 -45.85 27.83 -21.69
CA ALA A 19 -45.51 26.64 -22.49
C ALA A 19 -44.03 26.68 -22.94
N ASP A 20 -43.38 25.52 -22.87
CA ASP A 20 -41.94 25.31 -23.08
C ASP A 20 -41.42 25.96 -24.39
N THR A 21 -42.21 25.92 -25.46
CA THR A 21 -41.89 26.54 -26.77
C THR A 21 -41.73 28.07 -26.70
N ALA A 22 -42.58 28.77 -25.94
CA ALA A 22 -42.50 30.23 -25.77
C ALA A 22 -41.32 30.63 -24.88
N ARG A 23 -40.95 29.77 -23.92
CA ARG A 23 -39.74 29.93 -23.11
C ARG A 23 -38.49 29.78 -23.98
N ARG A 24 -38.44 28.77 -24.86
CA ARG A 24 -37.33 28.55 -25.80
C ARG A 24 -37.19 29.66 -26.84
N GLN A 25 -38.30 30.17 -27.39
CA GLN A 25 -38.25 31.32 -28.33
C GLN A 25 -37.73 32.60 -27.66
N ARG A 26 -38.20 32.94 -26.46
CA ARG A 26 -37.70 34.11 -25.71
C ARG A 26 -36.24 33.95 -25.30
N HIS A 27 -35.82 32.73 -24.95
CA HIS A 27 -34.43 32.42 -24.68
C HIS A 27 -33.58 32.65 -25.95
N SER A 28 -34.00 32.13 -27.10
CA SER A 28 -33.33 32.32 -28.40
C SER A 28 -33.25 33.80 -28.81
N GLN A 29 -34.32 34.58 -28.60
CA GLN A 29 -34.32 36.03 -28.86
C GLN A 29 -33.38 36.80 -27.91
N ARG A 30 -33.29 36.41 -26.63
CA ARG A 30 -32.32 36.99 -25.68
C ARG A 30 -30.89 36.64 -26.07
N TRP A 31 -30.65 35.44 -26.57
CA TRP A 31 -29.36 35.06 -27.14
C TRP A 31 -29.00 35.90 -28.35
N GLN A 32 -29.94 36.09 -29.29
CA GLN A 32 -29.73 36.98 -30.42
C GLN A 32 -29.45 38.42 -29.96
N ALA A 33 -30.12 38.90 -28.91
CA ALA A 33 -29.86 40.21 -28.31
C ALA A 33 -28.50 40.29 -27.58
N LEU A 34 -28.05 39.21 -26.94
CA LEU A 34 -26.70 39.12 -26.36
C LEU A 34 -25.64 39.20 -27.47
N VAL A 35 -25.84 38.46 -28.56
CA VAL A 35 -24.95 38.43 -29.72
C VAL A 35 -24.94 39.77 -30.47
N GLN A 36 -26.08 40.43 -30.60
CA GLN A 36 -26.20 41.71 -31.32
C GLN A 36 -25.89 42.95 -30.47
N GLY A 37 -26.11 42.89 -29.15
CA GLY A 37 -26.00 44.02 -28.22
C GLY A 37 -24.73 44.02 -27.36
N ALA A 38 -23.98 42.92 -27.31
CA ALA A 38 -22.63 42.94 -26.79
C ALA A 38 -21.70 43.45 -27.90
N GLY A 39 -20.95 44.51 -27.67
CA GLY A 39 -19.88 45.01 -28.56
C GLY A 39 -18.70 44.02 -28.70
N LEU A 40 -18.99 42.75 -28.90
CA LEU A 40 -18.11 41.64 -29.21
C LEU A 40 -18.04 41.57 -30.73
N GLN A 41 -17.29 42.47 -31.35
CA GLN A 41 -16.94 42.32 -32.77
C GLN A 41 -16.35 40.91 -32.97
N GLY A 42 -16.94 40.11 -33.86
CA GLY A 42 -16.45 38.77 -34.22
C GLY A 42 -17.22 37.57 -33.67
N LEU A 43 -18.33 37.72 -32.94
CA LEU A 43 -19.22 36.59 -32.58
C LEU A 43 -20.12 36.11 -33.73
N SER A 44 -20.24 36.87 -34.82
CA SER A 44 -21.03 36.45 -36.00
C SER A 44 -20.58 35.11 -36.58
N ASP A 45 -19.31 34.77 -36.37
CA ASP A 45 -18.66 33.62 -36.98
C ASP A 45 -18.52 32.45 -35.98
N TRP A 46 -19.01 32.62 -34.75
CA TRP A 46 -18.97 31.58 -33.72
C TRP A 46 -20.14 30.64 -33.89
N GLN A 47 -19.87 29.34 -33.76
CA GLN A 47 -20.91 28.33 -33.74
C GLN A 47 -21.55 28.32 -32.35
N ILE A 48 -22.89 28.34 -32.33
CA ILE A 48 -23.68 28.30 -31.11
C ILE A 48 -24.51 27.02 -31.12
N GLU A 49 -24.31 26.19 -30.11
CA GLU A 49 -25.01 24.92 -29.97
C GLU A 49 -25.74 24.87 -28.61
N PRO A 50 -26.98 24.36 -28.56
CA PRO A 50 -27.67 24.23 -27.28
C PRO A 50 -26.99 23.17 -26.39
N VAL A 51 -26.85 23.48 -25.09
CA VAL A 51 -26.36 22.54 -24.06
C VAL A 51 -27.40 22.44 -22.95
N GLY A 52 -27.88 21.22 -22.70
CA GLY A 52 -28.91 20.98 -21.69
C GLY A 52 -30.21 21.77 -21.95
N ALA A 53 -30.91 22.14 -20.88
CA ALA A 53 -32.22 22.78 -20.97
C ALA A 53 -32.18 24.32 -21.11
N ALA A 54 -31.08 24.96 -20.68
CA ALA A 54 -31.01 26.42 -20.54
C ALA A 54 -29.66 27.04 -20.94
N SER A 55 -28.67 26.25 -21.36
CA SER A 55 -27.31 26.73 -21.61
C SER A 55 -26.96 26.66 -23.11
N GLN A 56 -25.91 27.35 -23.52
CA GLN A 56 -25.39 27.34 -24.89
C GLN A 56 -23.88 27.13 -24.88
N LEU A 57 -23.38 26.31 -25.79
CA LEU A 57 -21.98 26.18 -26.14
C LEU A 57 -21.63 27.26 -27.16
N LEU A 58 -20.55 28.00 -26.91
CA LEU A 58 -19.97 28.98 -27.81
C LEU A 58 -18.64 28.42 -28.33
N ARG A 59 -18.60 28.08 -29.61
CA ARG A 59 -17.39 27.57 -30.29
C ARG A 59 -16.80 28.64 -31.22
N PRO A 60 -15.54 29.07 -30.98
CA PRO A 60 -14.89 30.06 -31.83
C PRO A 60 -14.54 29.51 -33.22
N PRO A 61 -14.50 30.35 -34.28
CA PRO A 61 -14.15 29.92 -35.64
C PRO A 61 -12.70 29.45 -35.78
N ALA A 62 -11.84 29.81 -34.83
CA ALA A 62 -10.46 29.36 -34.73
C ALA A 62 -10.08 29.13 -33.26
N THR A 63 -9.13 28.23 -33.04
CA THR A 63 -8.61 27.92 -31.69
C THR A 63 -8.07 29.18 -31.02
N LEU A 64 -8.61 29.55 -29.86
CA LEU A 64 -8.09 30.67 -29.08
C LEU A 64 -6.89 30.22 -28.24
N THR A 65 -5.93 31.12 -28.03
CA THR A 65 -4.91 30.96 -26.99
C THR A 65 -5.54 31.02 -25.60
N ALA A 66 -4.84 30.53 -24.57
CA ALA A 66 -5.32 30.56 -23.19
C ALA A 66 -5.63 32.00 -22.69
N ALA A 67 -4.80 32.97 -23.07
CA ALA A 67 -5.01 34.38 -22.71
C ALA A 67 -6.28 34.95 -23.38
N GLN A 68 -6.49 34.65 -24.67
CA GLN A 68 -7.70 35.04 -25.39
C GLN A 68 -8.95 34.39 -24.79
N ALA A 69 -8.90 33.09 -24.48
CA ALA A 69 -10.02 32.37 -23.87
C ALA A 69 -10.39 32.96 -22.50
N ALA A 70 -9.40 33.26 -21.66
CA ALA A 70 -9.60 33.87 -20.35
C ALA A 70 -10.21 35.28 -20.45
N GLU A 71 -9.74 36.10 -21.40
CA GLU A 71 -10.31 37.43 -21.66
C GLU A 71 -11.78 37.34 -22.11
N TRP A 72 -12.09 36.42 -23.02
CA TRP A 72 -13.46 36.19 -23.49
C TRP A 72 -14.39 35.71 -22.37
N LYS A 73 -13.94 34.76 -21.55
CA LYS A 73 -14.68 34.27 -20.38
C LYS A 73 -14.99 35.40 -19.40
N ALA A 74 -13.99 36.24 -19.08
CA ALA A 74 -14.17 37.39 -18.20
C ALA A 74 -15.17 38.41 -18.76
N ARG A 75 -15.11 38.70 -20.07
CA ARG A 75 -16.04 39.63 -20.74
C ARG A 75 -17.48 39.13 -20.73
N LEU A 76 -17.69 37.83 -20.96
CA LEU A 76 -19.02 37.21 -20.91
C LEU A 76 -19.57 37.17 -19.48
N ALA A 77 -18.73 36.79 -18.50
CA ALA A 77 -19.12 36.72 -17.09
C ALA A 77 -19.47 38.10 -16.49
N ALA A 78 -18.87 39.18 -17.00
CA ALA A 78 -19.16 40.55 -16.55
C ALA A 78 -20.54 41.08 -16.99
N ARG A 79 -21.28 40.35 -17.83
CA ARG A 79 -22.57 40.79 -18.36
C ARG A 79 -23.70 40.58 -17.33
N PRO A 80 -24.55 41.58 -17.07
CA PRO A 80 -25.63 41.46 -16.08
C PRO A 80 -26.67 40.40 -16.45
N GLU A 81 -26.83 40.10 -17.74
CA GLU A 81 -27.72 39.07 -18.26
C GLU A 81 -27.15 37.65 -18.20
N VAL A 82 -25.84 37.47 -17.97
CA VAL A 82 -25.19 36.15 -17.87
C VAL A 82 -25.20 35.68 -16.41
N ALA A 83 -25.65 34.45 -16.20
CA ALA A 83 -25.68 33.82 -14.88
C ALA A 83 -24.30 33.26 -14.51
N TRP A 84 -23.69 32.52 -15.45
CA TRP A 84 -22.37 31.92 -15.32
C TRP A 84 -21.79 31.64 -16.71
N VAL A 85 -20.46 31.48 -16.76
CA VAL A 85 -19.69 31.07 -17.93
C VAL A 85 -18.70 30.01 -17.47
N GLU A 86 -18.75 28.83 -18.06
CA GLU A 86 -17.81 27.75 -17.80
C GLU A 86 -17.04 27.37 -19.07
N GLU A 87 -15.86 26.76 -18.87
CA GLU A 87 -15.12 26.18 -19.98
C GLU A 87 -15.73 24.82 -20.33
N ASP A 88 -15.91 24.55 -21.63
CA ASP A 88 -16.24 23.20 -22.07
C ASP A 88 -14.97 22.35 -22.02
N VAL A 89 -14.86 21.60 -20.93
CA VAL A 89 -13.70 20.74 -20.67
C VAL A 89 -13.97 19.37 -21.27
N ARG A 90 -13.07 18.94 -22.17
CA ARG A 90 -13.08 17.56 -22.63
C ARG A 90 -12.64 16.66 -21.48
N GLU A 91 -13.57 15.90 -20.93
CA GLU A 91 -13.24 14.81 -20.03
C GLU A 91 -12.43 13.75 -20.80
N PRO A 92 -11.17 13.47 -20.41
CA PRO A 92 -10.40 12.44 -21.08
C PRO A 92 -11.06 11.07 -20.87
N LEU A 93 -11.07 10.22 -21.91
CA LEU A 93 -11.34 8.79 -21.73
C LEU A 93 -10.31 8.23 -20.76
N GLN A 94 -10.68 8.08 -19.49
CA GLN A 94 -9.80 7.47 -18.50
C GLN A 94 -9.74 5.96 -18.75
N GLN A 95 -8.81 5.54 -19.61
CA GLN A 95 -8.42 4.13 -19.62
C GLN A 95 -7.75 3.84 -18.28
N ALA A 96 -8.28 2.87 -17.53
CA ALA A 96 -7.61 2.39 -16.33
C ALA A 96 -6.20 1.94 -16.71
N ILE A 97 -5.19 2.37 -15.94
CA ILE A 97 -3.83 1.85 -16.11
C ILE A 97 -3.85 0.45 -15.50
N VAL A 98 -3.96 -0.55 -16.36
CA VAL A 98 -3.97 -1.97 -15.98
C VAL A 98 -2.58 -2.55 -16.28
N PRO A 99 -1.89 -3.10 -15.27
CA PRO A 99 -0.70 -3.91 -15.47
C PRO A 99 -0.96 -5.06 -16.46
N ASN A 100 0.02 -5.39 -17.31
CA ASN A 100 -0.10 -6.52 -18.25
C ASN A 100 0.42 -7.85 -17.65
N ASP A 101 0.72 -7.83 -16.35
CA ASP A 101 1.26 -8.90 -15.53
C ASP A 101 0.17 -9.98 -15.36
N PRO A 102 0.43 -11.24 -15.78
CA PRO A 102 -0.61 -12.26 -15.91
C PRO A 102 -1.43 -12.56 -14.64
N TRP A 103 -0.89 -12.29 -13.45
CA TRP A 103 -1.55 -12.57 -12.17
C TRP A 103 -2.03 -11.30 -11.45
N PHE A 104 -2.06 -10.16 -12.14
CA PHE A 104 -2.69 -8.96 -11.62
C PHE A 104 -4.22 -9.10 -11.55
N GLU A 105 -4.85 -9.53 -12.65
CA GLU A 105 -6.30 -9.71 -12.75
C GLU A 105 -6.74 -11.16 -12.52
N GLY A 106 -8.06 -11.38 -12.52
CA GLY A 106 -8.68 -12.69 -12.36
C GLY A 106 -9.02 -13.06 -10.92
N ALA A 107 -9.81 -14.13 -10.76
CA ALA A 107 -10.30 -14.60 -9.46
C ALA A 107 -9.17 -14.98 -8.48
N SER A 108 -8.01 -15.36 -9.02
CA SER A 108 -6.79 -15.68 -8.27
C SER A 108 -5.73 -14.57 -8.38
N GLY A 109 -6.05 -13.40 -8.91
CA GLY A 109 -5.10 -12.32 -9.07
C GLY A 109 -4.83 -11.51 -7.80
N GLN A 110 -4.22 -10.34 -7.98
CA GLN A 110 -3.92 -9.37 -6.92
C GLN A 110 -5.11 -8.47 -6.62
N TRP A 111 -6.17 -9.07 -6.06
CA TRP A 111 -7.37 -8.35 -5.63
C TRP A 111 -7.09 -7.11 -4.77
N TRP A 112 -5.98 -7.12 -4.04
CA TRP A 112 -5.57 -6.08 -3.10
C TRP A 112 -4.97 -4.82 -3.75
N LEU A 113 -4.55 -4.88 -5.02
CA LEU A 113 -4.14 -3.70 -5.79
C LEU A 113 -5.29 -3.10 -6.61
N GLN A 114 -6.38 -3.83 -6.80
CA GLN A 114 -7.47 -3.41 -7.66
C GLN A 114 -8.22 -2.20 -7.09
N ALA A 115 -9.02 -1.58 -7.95
CA ALA A 115 -9.92 -0.52 -7.55
C ALA A 115 -10.89 -0.98 -6.46
N VAL A 116 -11.29 -0.03 -5.62
CA VAL A 116 -12.25 -0.25 -4.54
C VAL A 116 -13.60 -0.52 -5.16
N SER A 117 -14.23 -1.62 -4.76
CA SER A 117 -15.50 -2.06 -5.32
C SER A 117 -16.21 -3.01 -4.37
N GLY A 118 -17.46 -3.35 -4.65
CA GLY A 118 -18.20 -4.36 -3.90
C GLY A 118 -19.51 -3.84 -3.32
N SER A 119 -20.48 -4.74 -3.22
CA SER A 119 -21.73 -4.52 -2.50
C SER A 119 -22.13 -5.81 -1.78
N ASN A 120 -23.10 -5.74 -0.87
CA ASN A 120 -23.51 -6.91 -0.08
C ASN A 120 -24.20 -8.00 -0.93
N SER A 121 -24.64 -7.68 -2.15
CA SER A 121 -25.23 -8.66 -3.07
C SER A 121 -24.20 -9.49 -3.84
N LEU A 122 -22.93 -9.08 -3.83
CA LEU A 122 -21.85 -9.81 -4.49
C LEU A 122 -21.26 -10.88 -3.56
N PRO A 123 -20.63 -11.95 -4.07
CA PRO A 123 -19.89 -12.89 -3.23
C PRO A 123 -18.67 -12.21 -2.60
N LEU A 124 -18.17 -12.75 -1.47
CA LEU A 124 -17.02 -12.20 -0.74
C LEU A 124 -15.79 -11.96 -1.63
N ALA A 125 -15.54 -12.85 -2.59
CA ALA A 125 -14.41 -12.73 -3.52
C ALA A 125 -14.41 -11.42 -4.34
N ASP A 126 -15.58 -10.84 -4.59
CA ASP A 126 -15.74 -9.62 -5.42
C ASP A 126 -15.93 -8.35 -4.57
N ARG A 127 -15.98 -8.48 -3.25
CA ARG A 127 -16.13 -7.35 -2.32
C ARG A 127 -14.75 -6.84 -1.91
N ARG A 128 -14.30 -5.72 -2.45
CA ARG A 128 -12.98 -5.10 -2.26
C ARG A 128 -13.09 -3.74 -1.57
N ARG A 129 -13.76 -3.69 -0.42
CA ARG A 129 -13.99 -2.44 0.33
C ARG A 129 -12.84 -2.09 1.29
N GLY A 130 -12.03 -3.09 1.66
CA GLY A 130 -10.83 -2.92 2.48
C GLY A 130 -9.56 -2.54 1.70
N VAL A 131 -9.56 -2.62 0.36
CA VAL A 131 -8.36 -2.43 -0.47
C VAL A 131 -7.97 -0.96 -0.60
N PRO A 132 -6.69 -0.61 -0.77
CA PRO A 132 -6.26 0.78 -0.88
C PRO A 132 -6.67 1.49 -2.19
N GLY A 133 -7.08 0.74 -3.22
CA GLY A 133 -7.50 1.32 -4.51
C GLY A 133 -6.34 1.76 -5.40
N ALA A 134 -5.21 1.06 -5.34
CA ALA A 134 -3.98 1.43 -6.06
C ALA A 134 -4.18 1.59 -7.58
N GLN A 135 -4.95 0.70 -8.21
CA GLN A 135 -5.27 0.75 -9.63
C GLN A 135 -5.90 2.08 -10.05
N SER A 136 -6.76 2.65 -9.20
CA SER A 136 -7.35 3.96 -9.46
C SER A 136 -6.32 5.07 -9.32
N ALA A 137 -5.45 4.98 -8.32
CA ALA A 137 -4.42 5.96 -8.04
C ALA A 137 -3.35 6.07 -9.15
N TRP A 138 -3.06 4.97 -9.86
CA TRP A 138 -2.06 4.96 -10.93
C TRP A 138 -2.35 5.92 -12.08
N ARG A 139 -3.61 6.31 -12.28
CA ARG A 139 -3.97 7.39 -13.23
C ARG A 139 -3.31 8.73 -12.90
N GLN A 140 -2.90 8.95 -11.64
CA GLN A 140 -2.19 10.15 -11.22
C GLN A 140 -0.67 9.99 -11.35
N THR A 141 -0.12 8.85 -10.90
CA THR A 141 1.29 8.49 -11.04
C THR A 141 1.50 7.02 -10.67
N THR A 142 2.51 6.39 -11.26
CA THR A 142 2.99 5.05 -10.89
C THR A 142 4.30 5.11 -10.07
N GLY A 143 4.66 6.30 -9.57
CA GLY A 143 5.90 6.57 -8.82
C GLY A 143 7.02 7.14 -9.70
N ARG A 144 8.15 7.48 -9.09
CA ARG A 144 9.39 7.86 -9.79
C ARG A 144 10.58 7.13 -9.17
N ASN A 145 11.69 7.04 -9.91
CA ASN A 145 12.89 6.38 -9.42
C ASN A 145 13.59 7.13 -8.26
N GLN A 146 13.31 8.42 -8.01
CA GLN A 146 13.84 9.12 -6.83
C GLN A 146 13.14 8.71 -5.54
N ASP A 147 11.97 8.08 -5.61
CA ASP A 147 11.18 7.70 -4.45
C ASP A 147 11.67 6.33 -3.95
N VAL A 148 12.54 6.37 -2.92
CA VAL A 148 13.18 5.19 -2.31
C VAL A 148 12.41 4.77 -1.06
N VAL A 149 11.99 3.52 -1.02
CA VAL A 149 11.47 2.84 0.19
C VAL A 149 12.54 1.89 0.71
N ALA A 150 13.02 2.10 1.93
CA ALA A 150 13.85 1.10 2.59
C ALA A 150 12.97 0.02 3.21
N VAL A 151 13.33 -1.24 3.01
CA VAL A 151 12.63 -2.40 3.57
C VAL A 151 13.57 -3.09 4.55
N LEU A 152 13.28 -2.94 5.84
CA LEU A 152 14.02 -3.58 6.92
C LEU A 152 13.36 -4.93 7.25
N ASP A 153 13.99 -6.00 6.79
CA ASP A 153 13.39 -7.33 6.79
C ASP A 153 14.46 -8.45 6.73
N THR A 154 14.10 -9.66 6.30
CA THR A 154 14.99 -10.84 6.17
C THR A 154 16.04 -10.74 5.06
N GLY A 155 16.02 -9.65 4.29
CA GLY A 155 16.75 -9.51 3.04
C GLY A 155 15.84 -9.75 1.83
N VAL A 156 16.45 -10.00 0.68
CA VAL A 156 15.72 -10.23 -0.57
C VAL A 156 16.39 -11.33 -1.38
N THR A 157 15.59 -12.22 -1.99
CA THR A 157 16.11 -13.23 -2.90
C THR A 157 16.20 -12.69 -4.33
N ALA A 158 17.07 -13.28 -5.15
CA ALA A 158 17.05 -13.03 -6.59
C ALA A 158 15.72 -13.59 -7.17
N HIS A 159 14.87 -12.70 -7.65
CA HIS A 159 13.55 -13.06 -8.19
C HIS A 159 13.41 -12.54 -9.63
N PRO A 160 12.90 -13.34 -10.59
CA PRO A 160 12.80 -12.93 -12.00
C PRO A 160 11.86 -11.73 -12.20
N ASP A 161 10.89 -11.56 -11.30
CA ASP A 161 9.94 -10.45 -11.27
C ASP A 161 10.36 -9.28 -10.35
N LEU A 162 11.65 -9.21 -10.02
CA LEU A 162 12.27 -8.03 -9.41
C LEU A 162 13.27 -7.42 -10.39
N SER A 163 13.08 -6.13 -10.68
CA SER A 163 14.01 -5.40 -11.55
C SER A 163 15.28 -5.04 -10.78
N SER A 164 16.44 -5.46 -11.30
CA SER A 164 17.76 -5.07 -10.77
C SER A 164 18.04 -3.57 -10.86
N GLN A 165 17.28 -2.82 -11.68
CA GLN A 165 17.36 -1.36 -11.73
C GLN A 165 16.56 -0.68 -10.62
N ARG A 166 15.60 -1.41 -10.04
CA ARG A 166 14.72 -0.92 -8.98
C ARG A 166 15.14 -1.38 -7.60
N LEU A 167 15.82 -2.52 -7.52
CA LEU A 167 16.46 -2.98 -6.29
C LEU A 167 17.84 -2.31 -6.14
N LEU A 168 17.99 -1.48 -5.11
CA LEU A 168 19.23 -0.76 -4.84
C LEU A 168 20.24 -1.65 -4.09
N PRO A 169 21.55 -1.34 -4.18
CA PRO A 169 22.54 -1.92 -3.28
C PRO A 169 22.19 -1.57 -1.84
N GLY A 170 21.87 -2.61 -1.05
CA GLY A 170 21.49 -2.48 0.34
C GLY A 170 22.65 -2.72 1.29
N TYR A 171 22.32 -3.18 2.50
CA TYR A 171 23.31 -3.57 3.49
C TYR A 171 22.71 -4.59 4.47
N ASP A 172 23.55 -5.48 4.99
CA ASP A 172 23.19 -6.43 6.02
C ASP A 172 23.61 -5.94 7.40
N PHE A 173 22.65 -5.89 8.32
CA PHE A 173 22.84 -5.48 9.70
C PHE A 173 22.80 -6.64 10.70
N VAL A 174 22.49 -7.87 10.28
CA VAL A 174 22.45 -9.04 11.15
C VAL A 174 23.85 -9.30 11.70
N SER A 175 24.01 -9.09 13.00
CA SER A 175 25.32 -9.07 13.64
C SER A 175 25.73 -10.40 14.28
N ASP A 176 24.78 -11.30 14.54
CA ASP A 176 25.05 -12.57 15.22
C ASP A 176 25.62 -13.61 14.26
N TRP A 177 26.93 -13.81 14.38
CA TRP A 177 27.66 -14.91 13.75
C TRP A 177 28.84 -15.36 14.60
N ASP A 178 28.94 -16.67 14.82
CA ASP A 178 30.10 -17.29 15.44
C ASP A 178 30.96 -17.99 14.38
N THR A 179 32.09 -17.37 14.05
CA THR A 179 33.05 -17.90 13.07
C THR A 179 33.69 -19.23 13.50
N ARG A 180 33.79 -19.52 14.81
CA ARG A 180 34.38 -20.77 15.30
C ARG A 180 33.41 -21.94 15.15
N LEU A 181 32.13 -21.66 15.33
CA LEU A 181 31.06 -22.63 15.20
C LEU A 181 30.44 -22.67 13.79
N SER A 182 30.83 -21.74 12.92
CA SER A 182 30.30 -21.52 11.56
C SER A 182 28.78 -21.50 11.56
N ARG A 183 28.19 -20.72 12.49
CA ARG A 183 26.74 -20.60 12.66
C ARG A 183 26.37 -19.29 13.35
N GLY A 184 25.16 -18.83 13.09
CA GLY A 184 24.56 -17.67 13.75
C GLY A 184 23.23 -17.33 13.09
N PHE A 185 22.54 -16.33 13.64
CA PHE A 185 21.28 -15.87 13.05
C PHE A 185 21.46 -15.32 11.62
N ALA A 186 22.65 -14.81 11.28
CA ALA A 186 22.98 -14.31 9.94
C ALA A 186 22.91 -15.40 8.85
N ASN A 187 23.36 -16.62 9.12
CA ASN A 187 23.22 -17.75 8.19
C ASN A 187 23.82 -17.54 6.77
N ASP A 188 24.85 -16.70 6.64
CA ASP A 188 25.49 -16.29 5.39
C ASP A 188 27.02 -16.47 5.39
N GLY A 189 27.65 -16.58 6.58
CA GLY A 189 29.08 -16.86 6.71
C GLY A 189 29.86 -15.84 7.53
N ASP A 190 29.24 -14.70 7.84
CA ASP A 190 29.79 -13.62 8.65
C ASP A 190 28.67 -12.86 9.38
N GLY A 191 28.97 -11.67 9.90
CA GLY A 191 27.96 -10.73 10.38
C GLY A 191 28.15 -9.42 9.62
N ARG A 192 27.19 -8.51 9.68
CA ARG A 192 27.18 -7.18 9.03
C ARG A 192 28.11 -6.98 7.82
N ASP A 193 27.57 -7.12 6.63
CA ASP A 193 28.27 -6.96 5.36
C ASP A 193 27.40 -6.22 4.32
N ALA A 194 27.88 -6.12 3.08
CA ALA A 194 27.24 -5.32 2.03
C ALA A 194 26.23 -6.10 1.18
N ASP A 195 26.02 -7.39 1.44
CA ASP A 195 25.09 -8.25 0.71
C ASP A 195 23.79 -8.47 1.51
N PRO A 196 22.71 -7.72 1.22
CA PRO A 196 21.44 -7.85 1.91
C PRO A 196 20.59 -9.03 1.40
N SER A 197 21.21 -10.01 0.73
CA SER A 197 20.51 -11.20 0.23
C SER A 197 19.90 -11.99 1.38
N ASP A 198 18.76 -12.62 1.15
CA ASP A 198 18.13 -13.52 2.13
C ASP A 198 18.68 -14.95 1.94
N PRO A 199 19.55 -15.48 2.84
CA PRO A 199 20.05 -16.85 2.76
C PRO A 199 19.05 -17.89 3.29
N GLY A 200 17.92 -17.45 3.85
CA GLY A 200 16.92 -18.26 4.51
C GLY A 200 17.01 -18.19 6.04
N ASP A 201 15.85 -18.09 6.69
CA ASP A 201 15.66 -17.98 8.13
C ASP A 201 15.11 -19.26 8.80
N TRP A 202 15.10 -20.39 8.06
CA TRP A 202 14.70 -21.70 8.57
C TRP A 202 15.42 -22.10 9.86
N VAL A 203 14.71 -22.78 10.76
CA VAL A 203 15.27 -23.38 11.98
C VAL A 203 14.92 -24.86 12.02
N SER A 204 15.93 -25.71 12.14
CA SER A 204 15.78 -27.17 12.23
C SER A 204 15.97 -27.70 13.64
N ALA A 205 15.55 -28.95 13.86
CA ALA A 205 15.85 -29.66 15.10
C ALA A 205 17.37 -29.85 15.31
N GLU A 206 18.15 -29.90 14.22
CA GLU A 206 19.61 -29.97 14.28
C GLU A 206 20.22 -28.66 14.80
N ASP A 207 19.71 -27.50 14.37
CA ASP A 207 20.13 -26.21 14.91
C ASP A 207 19.93 -26.16 16.44
N GLN A 208 18.74 -26.55 16.89
CA GLN A 208 18.41 -26.61 18.32
C GLN A 208 19.28 -27.60 19.09
N ALA A 209 19.63 -28.74 18.48
CA ALA A 209 20.48 -29.74 19.12
C ALA A 209 21.95 -29.30 19.21
N LEU A 210 22.47 -28.66 18.17
CA LEU A 210 23.88 -28.25 18.11
C LEU A 210 24.16 -26.96 18.89
N ASP A 211 23.20 -26.04 18.97
CA ASP A 211 23.32 -24.79 19.71
C ASP A 211 22.00 -24.42 20.42
N PRO A 212 21.64 -25.14 21.49
CA PRO A 212 20.40 -24.90 22.22
C PRO A 212 20.36 -23.53 22.89
N ALA A 213 21.52 -22.93 23.18
CA ALA A 213 21.61 -21.60 23.77
C ALA A 213 21.12 -20.53 22.78
N ARG A 214 21.45 -20.69 21.49
CA ARG A 214 21.03 -19.77 20.42
C ARG A 214 19.63 -20.08 19.90
N TYR A 215 19.33 -21.34 19.60
CA TYR A 215 18.12 -21.72 18.85
C TYR A 215 17.01 -22.34 19.70
N GLY A 216 17.25 -22.63 20.99
CA GLY A 216 16.34 -23.43 21.81
C GLY A 216 14.93 -22.85 22.00
N SER A 217 14.76 -21.54 21.88
CA SER A 217 13.45 -20.87 21.94
C SER A 217 12.81 -20.61 20.57
N CYS A 218 13.52 -20.90 19.49
CA CYS A 218 13.05 -20.60 18.14
C CYS A 218 12.13 -21.69 17.62
N PRO A 219 11.01 -21.36 16.97
CA PRO A 219 10.14 -22.37 16.39
C PRO A 219 10.83 -23.06 15.20
N LEU A 220 10.68 -24.38 15.12
CA LEU A 220 11.06 -25.14 13.93
C LEU A 220 10.25 -24.66 12.73
N SER A 221 10.93 -24.32 11.64
CA SER A 221 10.32 -23.67 10.48
C SER A 221 11.18 -23.82 9.23
N THR A 222 10.52 -23.77 8.07
CA THR A 222 11.17 -23.54 6.77
C THR A 222 11.38 -22.05 6.54
N SER A 223 12.19 -21.69 5.56
CA SER A 223 12.42 -20.28 5.24
C SER A 223 11.13 -19.56 4.87
N SER A 224 10.99 -18.35 5.39
CA SER A 224 9.82 -17.50 5.21
C SER A 224 9.85 -16.74 3.88
N TRP A 225 11.05 -16.37 3.40
CA TRP A 225 11.25 -15.43 2.30
C TRP A 225 10.48 -14.12 2.49
N HIS A 226 10.32 -13.71 3.76
CA HIS A 226 9.40 -12.67 4.17
C HIS A 226 9.74 -11.32 3.51
N GLY A 227 11.02 -10.93 3.53
CA GLY A 227 11.47 -9.70 2.88
C GLY A 227 11.23 -9.69 1.38
N THR A 228 11.38 -10.83 0.68
CA THR A 228 11.04 -10.94 -0.75
C THR A 228 9.56 -10.63 -1.01
N GLY A 229 8.67 -11.19 -0.18
CA GLY A 229 7.23 -10.92 -0.28
C GLY A 229 6.85 -9.47 0.02
N VAL A 230 7.48 -8.86 1.04
CA VAL A 230 7.31 -7.44 1.40
C VAL A 230 7.78 -6.51 0.28
N VAL A 231 8.97 -6.76 -0.28
CA VAL A 231 9.50 -6.03 -1.43
C VAL A 231 8.56 -6.17 -2.63
N GLY A 232 8.01 -7.36 -2.86
CA GLY A 232 7.02 -7.62 -3.92
C GLY A 232 5.79 -6.71 -3.82
N VAL A 233 5.26 -6.50 -2.62
CA VAL A 233 4.10 -5.60 -2.40
C VAL A 233 4.43 -4.18 -2.84
N VAL A 234 5.64 -3.68 -2.57
CA VAL A 234 6.04 -2.31 -2.89
C VAL A 234 6.45 -2.16 -4.36
N ALA A 235 7.19 -3.12 -4.90
CA ALA A 235 8.02 -2.91 -6.07
C ALA A 235 8.30 -4.15 -6.92
N ALA A 236 7.42 -5.16 -6.92
CA ALA A 236 7.44 -6.14 -8.00
C ALA A 236 7.49 -5.42 -9.36
N ALA A 237 8.29 -5.95 -10.30
CA ALA A 237 8.38 -5.41 -11.64
C ALA A 237 6.97 -5.42 -12.23
N THR A 238 6.54 -4.31 -12.82
CA THR A 238 5.15 -4.15 -13.26
C THR A 238 5.12 -3.74 -14.70
N HIS A 239 4.12 -4.23 -15.42
CA HIS A 239 3.95 -4.03 -16.85
C HIS A 239 5.08 -4.69 -17.68
N ASN A 240 5.65 -5.79 -17.18
CA ASN A 240 6.73 -6.56 -17.83
C ASN A 240 6.23 -7.89 -18.44
N SER A 241 4.92 -8.13 -18.44
CA SER A 241 4.28 -9.38 -18.91
C SER A 241 4.68 -10.64 -18.14
N LEU A 242 5.14 -10.49 -16.90
CA LEU A 242 5.53 -11.58 -16.00
C LEU A 242 4.78 -11.42 -14.67
N GLY A 243 4.44 -12.54 -14.03
CA GLY A 243 4.08 -12.54 -12.61
C GLY A 243 3.01 -11.53 -12.17
N VAL A 244 3.43 -10.67 -11.24
CA VAL A 244 2.57 -9.81 -10.40
C VAL A 244 3.04 -8.36 -10.44
N ALA A 245 2.13 -7.42 -10.16
CA ALA A 245 2.44 -6.01 -10.03
C ALA A 245 2.87 -5.62 -8.60
N GLY A 246 3.63 -4.52 -8.49
CA GLY A 246 3.93 -3.84 -7.23
C GLY A 246 3.12 -2.55 -7.08
N LEU A 247 3.02 -2.03 -5.86
CA LEU A 247 2.29 -0.78 -5.61
C LEU A 247 2.89 0.42 -6.35
N THR A 248 4.22 0.47 -6.46
CA THR A 248 4.97 1.42 -7.30
C THR A 248 5.51 0.68 -8.52
N TRP A 249 5.53 1.32 -9.69
CA TRP A 249 6.07 0.73 -10.92
C TRP A 249 7.47 1.29 -11.24
N GLN A 250 7.75 2.51 -10.79
CA GLN A 250 9.05 3.18 -10.99
C GLN A 250 9.82 3.43 -9.70
N GLY A 251 9.16 3.28 -8.54
CA GLY A 251 9.80 3.43 -7.22
C GLY A 251 10.91 2.41 -7.02
N ARG A 252 11.93 2.78 -6.25
CA ARG A 252 13.06 1.91 -5.94
C ARG A 252 13.01 1.42 -4.51
N VAL A 253 13.54 0.23 -4.27
CA VAL A 253 13.60 -0.37 -2.93
C VAL A 253 15.04 -0.53 -2.50
N LEU A 254 15.33 -0.09 -1.28
CA LEU A 254 16.58 -0.32 -0.58
C LEU A 254 16.40 -1.49 0.40
N PRO A 255 16.87 -2.71 0.08
CA PRO A 255 16.81 -3.83 1.01
C PRO A 255 17.80 -3.57 2.17
N VAL A 256 17.33 -3.70 3.41
CA VAL A 256 18.17 -3.57 4.60
C VAL A 256 17.91 -4.82 5.44
N ARG A 257 18.84 -5.77 5.39
CA ARG A 257 18.66 -7.05 6.07
C ARG A 257 18.93 -6.86 7.56
N VAL A 258 17.91 -7.08 8.39
CA VAL A 258 18.00 -6.92 9.87
C VAL A 258 17.50 -8.16 10.61
N ALA A 259 16.90 -9.09 9.88
CA ALA A 259 16.37 -10.34 10.38
C ALA A 259 17.05 -11.52 9.70
N GLY A 260 17.26 -12.59 10.46
CA GLY A 260 17.70 -13.87 9.95
C GLY A 260 16.99 -14.99 10.71
N LYS A 261 17.69 -16.10 10.96
CA LYS A 261 17.13 -17.19 11.79
C LYS A 261 16.70 -16.62 13.14
N CYS A 262 15.55 -17.07 13.64
CA CYS A 262 14.97 -16.62 14.92
C CYS A 262 14.53 -15.14 15.00
N GLY A 263 14.56 -14.40 13.88
CA GLY A 263 14.06 -13.03 13.82
C GLY A 263 15.16 -11.98 13.85
N ALA A 264 14.89 -10.86 14.53
CA ALA A 264 15.70 -9.65 14.42
C ALA A 264 16.12 -9.09 15.78
N SER A 265 17.38 -8.66 15.86
CA SER A 265 17.88 -7.88 17.00
C SER A 265 17.39 -6.45 16.92
N VAL A 266 16.93 -5.90 18.05
CA VAL A 266 16.51 -4.49 18.14
C VAL A 266 17.64 -3.54 17.74
N ARG A 267 18.87 -3.85 18.15
CA ARG A 267 20.04 -3.05 17.81
C ARG A 267 20.27 -3.01 16.30
N ASP A 268 20.15 -4.17 15.65
CA ASP A 268 20.37 -4.29 14.20
C ASP A 268 19.26 -3.57 13.42
N ILE A 269 18.01 -3.61 13.91
CA ILE A 269 16.93 -2.79 13.36
C ILE A 269 17.22 -1.28 13.54
N ILE A 270 17.67 -0.85 14.72
CA ILE A 270 17.99 0.55 15.01
C ILE A 270 19.11 1.07 14.10
N ASP A 271 20.22 0.33 14.00
CA ASP A 271 21.33 0.68 13.13
C ASP A 271 20.91 0.65 11.65
N GLY A 272 20.15 -0.36 11.24
CA GLY A 272 19.61 -0.47 9.89
C GLY A 272 18.72 0.70 9.50
N MET A 273 17.81 1.14 10.37
CA MET A 273 16.91 2.26 10.03
C MET A 273 17.65 3.60 9.99
N ARG A 274 18.66 3.77 10.85
CA ARG A 274 19.55 4.94 10.81
C ARG A 274 20.29 4.99 9.48
N TRP A 275 20.95 3.90 9.09
CA TRP A 275 21.68 3.83 7.83
C TRP A 275 20.76 4.01 6.62
N ALA A 276 19.58 3.39 6.63
CA ALA A 276 18.55 3.58 5.60
C ALA A 276 18.17 5.05 5.41
N ALA A 277 18.13 5.82 6.49
CA ALA A 277 17.85 7.27 6.49
C ALA A 277 19.08 8.15 6.20
N GLY A 278 20.23 7.56 5.82
CA GLY A 278 21.46 8.29 5.51
C GLY A 278 22.19 8.82 6.75
N LEU A 279 21.97 8.23 7.91
CA LEU A 279 22.76 8.51 9.11
C LEU A 279 24.03 7.66 9.12
N ALA A 280 25.11 8.21 9.67
CA ALA A 280 26.32 7.45 9.94
C ALA A 280 26.06 6.45 11.07
N VAL A 281 26.54 5.21 10.89
CA VAL A 281 26.42 4.14 11.89
C VAL A 281 27.82 3.70 12.31
N CYS A 282 28.06 3.69 13.62
CA CYS A 282 29.33 3.24 14.17
C CYS A 282 29.34 1.71 14.26
N GLN A 283 30.28 1.06 13.58
CA GLN A 283 30.48 -0.38 13.66
C GLN A 283 31.24 -0.76 14.94
N ARG A 284 32.20 0.08 15.36
CA ARG A 284 33.03 -0.17 16.54
C ARG A 284 33.48 1.13 17.20
N TRP A 285 33.16 1.26 18.49
CA TRP A 285 33.65 2.35 19.34
C TRP A 285 35.17 2.32 19.49
N ALA A 286 35.79 3.48 19.67
CA ALA A 286 37.24 3.58 19.87
C ALA A 286 37.70 2.83 21.13
N GLN A 287 36.88 2.88 22.17
CA GLN A 287 36.96 2.03 23.34
C GLN A 287 35.71 1.13 23.38
N PRO A 288 35.85 -0.22 23.38
CA PRO A 288 34.74 -1.17 23.22
C PRO A 288 33.58 -1.07 24.22
N GLN A 289 33.72 -0.30 25.30
CA GLN A 289 32.72 -0.12 26.37
C GLN A 289 32.40 1.34 26.65
N ASP A 290 32.92 2.29 25.87
CA ASP A 290 32.68 3.72 26.06
C ASP A 290 32.16 4.35 24.76
N PRO A 291 30.83 4.53 24.61
CA PRO A 291 30.27 5.19 23.44
C PRO A 291 30.66 6.68 23.34
N GLY A 292 31.15 7.29 24.42
CA GLY A 292 31.70 8.66 24.42
C GLY A 292 33.11 8.76 23.85
N SER A 293 33.80 7.63 23.67
CA SER A 293 35.17 7.58 23.11
C SER A 293 35.25 7.93 21.62
N GLY A 294 34.10 8.14 20.98
CA GLY A 294 34.00 8.29 19.53
C GLY A 294 34.05 6.93 18.82
N CYS A 295 33.94 6.97 17.50
CA CYS A 295 33.91 5.77 16.68
C CYS A 295 35.28 5.47 16.07
N ALA A 296 35.77 4.24 16.20
CA ALA A 296 36.99 3.77 15.53
C ALA A 296 36.74 3.24 14.12
N ALA A 297 35.53 2.78 13.81
CA ALA A 297 35.17 2.30 12.48
C ALA A 297 33.71 2.61 12.15
N TRP A 298 33.49 3.43 11.13
CA TRP A 298 32.18 3.77 10.60
C TRP A 298 31.81 2.83 9.46
N LEU A 299 30.53 2.48 9.36
CA LEU A 299 30.01 1.85 8.14
C LEU A 299 30.05 2.85 6.97
N PRO A 300 30.17 2.37 5.71
CA PRO A 300 30.00 3.22 4.53
C PRO A 300 28.67 3.98 4.59
N LEU A 301 28.69 5.26 4.22
CA LEU A 301 27.46 6.05 4.14
C LEU A 301 26.56 5.50 3.04
N ASN A 302 25.25 5.44 3.31
CA ASN A 302 24.26 5.05 2.33
C ASN A 302 24.19 6.09 1.19
N PRO A 303 24.50 5.72 -0.07
CA PRO A 303 24.45 6.66 -1.20
C PRO A 303 23.02 6.95 -1.67
N THR A 304 22.04 6.18 -1.23
CA THR A 304 20.63 6.27 -1.65
C THR A 304 19.69 6.23 -0.43
N PRO A 305 19.72 7.27 0.43
CA PRO A 305 18.89 7.32 1.62
C PRO A 305 17.39 7.32 1.28
N ALA A 306 16.61 6.62 2.09
CA ALA A 306 15.17 6.51 1.95
C ALA A 306 14.44 7.57 2.77
N ARG A 307 13.32 8.06 2.22
CA ARG A 307 12.38 8.92 2.95
C ARG A 307 11.25 8.14 3.63
N VAL A 308 11.11 6.86 3.28
CA VAL A 308 10.14 5.94 3.85
C VAL A 308 10.89 4.67 4.26
N VAL A 309 10.77 4.30 5.52
CA VAL A 309 11.38 3.10 6.10
C VAL A 309 10.26 2.16 6.53
N ASN A 310 10.13 1.04 5.82
CA ASN A 310 9.19 -0.03 6.14
C ASN A 310 9.84 -1.03 7.09
N ILE A 311 9.21 -1.29 8.24
CA ILE A 311 9.64 -2.30 9.20
C ILE A 311 8.50 -3.29 9.41
N SER A 312 8.60 -4.45 8.76
CA SER A 312 7.65 -5.55 8.89
C SER A 312 8.13 -6.62 9.88
N PHE A 313 8.92 -6.20 10.87
CA PHE A 313 9.40 -6.99 12.00
C PHE A 313 9.14 -6.26 13.31
N GLY A 314 8.96 -7.00 14.41
CA GLY A 314 8.64 -6.36 15.68
C GLY A 314 8.67 -7.28 16.88
N GLY A 315 8.06 -6.87 17.99
CA GLY A 315 7.89 -7.74 19.16
C GLY A 315 6.94 -7.12 20.18
N PRO A 316 6.35 -7.91 21.10
CA PRO A 316 5.28 -7.46 22.00
C PRO A 316 5.74 -6.46 23.07
N ALA A 317 7.05 -6.17 23.14
CA ALA A 317 7.59 -5.21 24.09
C ALA A 317 7.09 -3.78 23.81
N ALA A 318 7.07 -2.95 24.86
CA ALA A 318 6.88 -1.51 24.73
C ALA A 318 7.99 -0.87 23.88
N CYS A 319 7.76 0.33 23.36
CA CYS A 319 8.82 1.09 22.71
C CYS A 319 9.87 1.52 23.73
N HIS A 320 11.10 1.02 23.59
CA HIS A 320 12.21 1.38 24.49
C HIS A 320 12.85 2.70 24.05
N ALA A 321 13.49 3.39 25.01
CA ALA A 321 14.05 4.73 24.81
C ALA A 321 15.03 4.83 23.62
N GLU A 322 15.88 3.83 23.42
CA GLU A 322 16.84 3.80 22.30
C GLU A 322 16.13 3.73 20.93
N TYR A 323 15.09 2.90 20.84
CA TYR A 323 14.27 2.77 19.63
C TYR A 323 13.54 4.09 19.34
N GLN A 324 12.93 4.68 20.37
CA GLN A 324 12.22 5.95 20.25
C GLN A 324 13.16 7.09 19.82
N ALA A 325 14.36 7.16 20.40
CA ALA A 325 15.35 8.17 20.05
C ALA A 325 15.77 8.09 18.58
N ALA A 326 15.96 6.88 18.05
CA ALA A 326 16.28 6.70 16.64
C ALA A 326 15.08 7.06 15.72
N VAL A 327 13.85 6.71 16.09
CA VAL A 327 12.65 7.16 15.36
C VAL A 327 12.53 8.68 15.36
N ASP A 328 12.81 9.33 16.49
CA ASP A 328 12.78 10.79 16.60
C ASP A 328 13.85 11.46 15.71
N GLU A 329 15.04 10.86 15.61
CA GLU A 329 16.11 11.32 14.73
C GLU A 329 15.74 11.20 13.25
N LEU A 330 15.13 10.07 12.84
CA LEU A 330 14.60 9.88 11.49
C LEU A 330 13.51 10.90 11.16
N TRP A 331 12.58 11.13 12.10
CA TRP A 331 11.50 12.08 11.93
C TRP A 331 12.01 13.52 11.70
N GLN A 332 13.03 13.94 12.45
CA GLN A 332 13.66 15.26 12.29
C GLN A 332 14.31 15.44 10.91
N ARG A 333 14.69 14.34 10.25
CA ARG A 333 15.20 14.34 8.87
C ARG A 333 14.12 14.22 7.80
N GLY A 334 12.85 14.25 8.18
CA GLY A 334 11.73 14.11 7.24
C GLY A 334 11.54 12.69 6.70
N VAL A 335 12.03 11.68 7.45
CA VAL A 335 11.86 10.25 7.16
C VAL A 335 10.69 9.70 7.97
N VAL A 336 9.79 8.97 7.32
CA VAL A 336 8.66 8.30 7.96
C VAL A 336 9.00 6.84 8.19
N VAL A 337 8.86 6.37 9.44
CA VAL A 337 8.92 4.95 9.78
C VAL A 337 7.50 4.39 9.74
N VAL A 338 7.30 3.36 8.91
CA VAL A 338 6.04 2.62 8.77
C VAL A 338 6.26 1.23 9.34
N ALA A 339 5.35 0.75 10.20
CA ALA A 339 5.54 -0.50 10.90
C ALA A 339 4.28 -1.37 10.95
N ALA A 340 4.48 -2.68 10.85
CA ALA A 340 3.43 -3.67 11.06
C ALA A 340 2.95 -3.67 12.52
N ALA A 341 1.64 -3.66 12.76
CA ALA A 341 1.07 -3.67 14.12
C ALA A 341 1.31 -4.98 14.89
N GLY A 342 1.57 -6.09 14.19
CA GLY A 342 1.74 -7.44 14.76
C GLY A 342 0.51 -8.34 14.57
N ASN A 343 0.68 -9.62 14.86
CA ASN A 343 -0.22 -10.70 14.43
C ASN A 343 -0.68 -11.60 15.60
N GLN A 344 -0.83 -11.02 16.80
CA GLN A 344 -1.16 -11.72 18.04
C GLN A 344 -2.51 -11.29 18.59
N HIS A 345 -3.43 -10.80 17.73
CA HIS A 345 -4.79 -10.33 18.09
C HIS A 345 -4.85 -9.54 19.40
N ALA A 346 -3.84 -8.69 19.63
CA ALA A 346 -3.58 -8.00 20.89
C ALA A 346 -3.16 -6.56 20.65
N ASP A 347 -2.56 -5.92 21.66
CA ASP A 347 -2.02 -4.57 21.55
C ASP A 347 -0.91 -4.48 20.49
N PRO A 348 -0.70 -3.30 19.86
CA PRO A 348 0.31 -3.15 18.81
C PRO A 348 1.73 -3.42 19.33
N ALA A 349 2.49 -4.18 18.54
CA ALA A 349 3.88 -4.52 18.80
C ALA A 349 4.81 -3.33 18.54
N ARG A 350 5.99 -3.34 19.15
CA ARG A 350 7.08 -2.44 18.74
C ARG A 350 7.56 -2.84 17.34
N PRO A 351 7.82 -1.91 16.41
CA PRO A 351 7.83 -0.46 16.61
C PRO A 351 6.53 0.27 16.31
N ALA A 352 5.46 -0.41 15.90
CA ALA A 352 4.16 0.23 15.65
C ALA A 352 3.58 0.94 16.89
N ASN A 353 3.99 0.56 18.10
CA ASN A 353 3.63 1.24 19.34
C ASN A 353 4.54 2.43 19.73
N CYS A 354 5.56 2.76 18.95
CA CYS A 354 6.42 3.92 19.18
C CYS A 354 5.74 5.22 18.73
N ASN A 355 6.11 6.35 19.35
CA ASN A 355 5.68 7.67 18.88
C ASN A 355 6.30 7.98 17.52
N LYS A 356 5.54 8.67 16.66
CA LYS A 356 5.95 9.06 15.29
C LYS A 356 6.21 7.89 14.32
N VAL A 357 5.87 6.68 14.72
CA VAL A 357 5.75 5.54 13.80
C VAL A 357 4.34 5.49 13.24
N LEU A 358 4.23 5.31 11.93
CA LEU A 358 2.96 4.97 11.28
C LEU A 358 2.71 3.47 11.47
N GLY A 359 2.09 3.10 12.59
CA GLY A 359 1.67 1.72 12.86
C GLY A 359 0.46 1.33 12.01
N VAL A 360 0.56 0.23 11.27
CA VAL A 360 -0.46 -0.23 10.30
C VAL A 360 -1.01 -1.60 10.70
N THR A 361 -2.33 -1.68 10.90
CA THR A 361 -3.03 -2.96 11.11
C THR A 361 -3.58 -3.53 9.81
N ALA A 362 -3.94 -4.82 9.83
CA ALA A 362 -4.38 -5.57 8.68
C ALA A 362 -5.90 -5.77 8.67
N LEU A 363 -6.48 -5.55 7.50
CA LEU A 363 -7.86 -5.85 7.17
C LEU A 363 -7.93 -7.08 6.27
N ASN A 364 -9.07 -7.75 6.30
CA ASN A 364 -9.47 -8.63 5.20
C ASN A 364 -9.97 -7.81 4.00
N ARG A 365 -10.22 -8.48 2.89
CA ARG A 365 -10.67 -7.89 1.62
C ARG A 365 -11.89 -6.97 1.74
N ASP A 366 -12.81 -7.28 2.64
CA ASP A 366 -14.06 -6.54 2.81
C ASP A 366 -13.97 -5.39 3.82
N GLY A 367 -12.87 -5.30 4.57
CA GLY A 367 -12.59 -4.21 5.51
C GLY A 367 -12.79 -4.55 6.98
N PHE A 368 -13.05 -5.82 7.34
CA PHE A 368 -12.98 -6.26 8.74
C PHE A 368 -11.53 -6.34 9.18
N LYS A 369 -11.24 -6.12 10.47
CA LYS A 369 -9.92 -6.44 11.01
C LYS A 369 -9.62 -7.93 10.77
N ALA A 370 -8.46 -8.24 10.20
CA ALA A 370 -8.04 -9.64 10.01
C ALA A 370 -7.97 -10.37 11.36
N SER A 371 -8.19 -11.69 11.35
CA SER A 371 -8.40 -12.49 12.57
C SER A 371 -7.21 -12.44 13.52
N TYR A 372 -5.99 -12.37 12.97
CA TYR A 372 -4.72 -12.34 13.70
C TYR A 372 -4.26 -10.93 14.06
N ALA A 373 -4.77 -9.87 13.43
CA ALA A 373 -4.12 -8.56 13.46
C ALA A 373 -4.23 -7.89 14.84
N ASN A 374 -3.12 -7.31 15.29
CA ASN A 374 -3.09 -6.45 16.48
C ASN A 374 -3.84 -5.14 16.23
N PHE A 375 -4.43 -4.59 17.27
CA PHE A 375 -5.26 -3.38 17.23
C PHE A 375 -5.09 -2.62 18.53
N GLY A 376 -5.42 -1.33 18.53
CA GLY A 376 -5.37 -0.48 19.70
C GLY A 376 -4.98 0.96 19.37
N PRO A 377 -4.89 1.82 20.38
CA PRO A 377 -4.74 3.27 20.21
C PRO A 377 -3.42 3.70 19.55
N ALA A 378 -2.40 2.82 19.51
CA ALA A 378 -1.15 3.13 18.84
C ALA A 378 -1.21 2.91 17.31
N VAL A 379 -2.19 2.15 16.80
CA VAL A 379 -2.40 2.00 15.35
C VAL A 379 -2.84 3.33 14.76
N ARG A 380 -2.23 3.70 13.63
CA ARG A 380 -2.48 4.99 12.96
C ARG A 380 -3.30 4.86 11.69
N LEU A 381 -3.28 3.69 11.06
CA LEU A 381 -3.97 3.41 9.81
C LEU A 381 -4.28 1.91 9.67
N ALA A 382 -5.27 1.56 8.86
CA ALA A 382 -5.57 0.18 8.48
C ALA A 382 -5.55 0.03 6.95
N THR A 383 -5.13 -1.13 6.47
CA THR A 383 -5.28 -1.53 5.06
C THR A 383 -5.29 -3.05 4.99
N VAL A 384 -5.61 -3.62 3.83
CA VAL A 384 -5.60 -5.07 3.66
C VAL A 384 -4.21 -5.67 3.94
N GLY A 385 -4.20 -6.73 4.75
CA GLY A 385 -3.02 -7.58 4.97
C GLY A 385 -3.28 -9.04 4.59
N GLY A 386 -4.46 -9.32 4.02
CA GLY A 386 -5.00 -10.66 3.86
C GLY A 386 -5.62 -11.18 5.15
N ASP A 387 -6.34 -12.29 5.07
CA ASP A 387 -6.94 -12.94 6.21
C ASP A 387 -6.94 -14.47 6.03
N ASP A 388 -6.56 -15.17 7.10
CA ASP A 388 -6.42 -16.61 7.12
C ASP A 388 -7.72 -17.32 7.49
N THR A 389 -7.75 -18.64 7.40
CA THR A 389 -8.91 -19.44 7.84
C THR A 389 -8.94 -19.64 9.35
N GLY A 390 -8.16 -18.89 10.14
CA GLY A 390 -8.13 -18.98 11.59
C GLY A 390 -9.39 -18.38 12.23
N GLY A 391 -9.68 -18.79 13.47
CA GLY A 391 -10.89 -18.39 14.19
C GLY A 391 -12.16 -19.10 13.69
N THR A 392 -13.25 -18.97 14.45
CA THR A 392 -14.52 -19.63 14.18
C THR A 392 -15.14 -19.17 12.85
N TRP A 393 -14.86 -17.93 12.42
CA TRP A 393 -15.46 -17.35 11.21
C TRP A 393 -14.59 -17.56 9.96
N GLY A 394 -13.41 -18.19 10.08
CA GLY A 394 -12.40 -18.23 9.01
C GLY A 394 -12.89 -18.89 7.72
N ARG A 395 -13.74 -19.91 7.79
CA ARG A 395 -14.31 -20.54 6.59
C ARG A 395 -15.33 -19.67 5.84
N LEU A 396 -15.88 -18.66 6.50
CA LEU A 396 -16.93 -17.79 5.95
C LEU A 396 -16.36 -16.46 5.47
N LEU A 397 -15.34 -15.90 6.15
CA LEU A 397 -14.92 -14.51 5.98
C LEU A 397 -13.44 -14.30 5.61
N ALA A 398 -12.65 -15.37 5.44
CA ALA A 398 -11.26 -15.26 4.97
C ALA A 398 -11.16 -14.89 3.47
N ASP A 399 -10.01 -14.38 3.04
CA ASP A 399 -9.80 -13.92 1.66
C ASP A 399 -8.62 -14.58 0.92
N GLY A 400 -7.98 -15.57 1.56
CA GLY A 400 -6.91 -16.38 0.99
C GLY A 400 -5.56 -15.68 0.93
N GLY A 401 -5.44 -14.42 1.37
CA GLY A 401 -4.19 -13.68 1.42
C GLY A 401 -3.79 -12.96 0.13
N LEU A 402 -2.67 -12.26 0.24
CA LEU A 402 -2.14 -11.35 -0.77
C LEU A 402 -1.15 -12.09 -1.66
N LEU A 403 -1.45 -12.17 -2.96
CA LEU A 403 -0.50 -12.72 -3.93
C LEU A 403 0.65 -11.73 -4.13
N THR A 404 1.87 -12.17 -3.85
CA THR A 404 3.13 -11.42 -4.00
C THR A 404 4.28 -12.38 -4.29
N LEU A 405 5.50 -11.86 -4.41
CA LEU A 405 6.71 -12.63 -4.66
C LEU A 405 7.04 -13.59 -3.52
N HIS A 406 7.68 -14.70 -3.85
CA HIS A 406 8.10 -15.74 -2.93
C HIS A 406 9.29 -16.53 -3.50
N ASN A 407 9.70 -17.58 -2.81
CA ASN A 407 10.75 -18.50 -3.27
C ASN A 407 10.38 -19.94 -2.90
N GLU A 408 10.71 -20.91 -3.76
CA GLU A 408 10.34 -22.32 -3.53
C GLU A 408 11.21 -23.04 -2.48
N GLY A 409 12.34 -22.44 -2.10
CA GLY A 409 13.28 -23.05 -1.18
C GLY A 409 12.69 -23.24 0.21
N THR A 410 12.84 -24.41 0.81
CA THR A 410 12.41 -24.64 2.20
C THR A 410 13.50 -24.28 3.22
N GLN A 411 14.74 -24.09 2.75
CA GLN A 411 15.89 -23.70 3.56
C GLN A 411 16.72 -22.63 2.84
N SER A 412 17.54 -23.01 1.87
CA SER A 412 18.28 -22.06 1.03
C SER A 412 17.44 -21.60 -0.18
N PRO A 413 17.78 -20.45 -0.81
CA PRO A 413 17.06 -19.96 -1.97
C PRO A 413 17.03 -20.98 -3.11
N ALA A 414 15.86 -21.18 -3.69
CA ALA A 414 15.62 -21.94 -4.91
C ALA A 414 15.04 -21.02 -6.00
N ALA A 415 14.22 -21.54 -6.91
CA ALA A 415 13.57 -20.73 -7.92
C ALA A 415 12.65 -19.67 -7.29
N GLY A 416 12.67 -18.46 -7.86
CA GLY A 416 11.68 -17.44 -7.53
C GLY A 416 10.28 -17.92 -7.90
N SER A 417 9.34 -17.71 -6.98
CA SER A 417 7.94 -18.13 -7.12
C SER A 417 7.02 -17.04 -6.59
N TYR A 418 5.73 -17.33 -6.49
CA TYR A 418 4.77 -16.37 -5.97
C TYR A 418 3.88 -17.08 -4.96
N GLY A 419 3.60 -16.39 -3.86
CA GLY A 419 2.92 -16.94 -2.71
C GLY A 419 1.77 -16.05 -2.27
N ARG A 420 0.77 -16.66 -1.63
CA ARG A 420 -0.25 -15.92 -0.89
C ARG A 420 0.17 -15.79 0.54
N LEU A 421 0.42 -14.55 0.95
CA LEU A 421 0.90 -14.23 2.27
C LEU A 421 -0.16 -13.44 3.03
N VAL A 422 -0.24 -13.69 4.34
CA VAL A 422 -1.09 -12.94 5.27
C VAL A 422 -0.25 -12.33 6.38
N GLY A 423 -0.57 -11.13 6.81
CA GLY A 423 0.08 -10.48 7.94
C GLY A 423 -0.03 -8.96 7.92
N THR A 424 0.06 -8.35 9.10
CA THR A 424 0.30 -6.89 9.19
C THR A 424 1.61 -6.48 8.50
N SER A 425 2.55 -7.43 8.38
CA SER A 425 3.76 -7.33 7.58
C SER A 425 3.53 -6.98 6.10
N PHE A 426 2.36 -7.28 5.55
CA PHE A 426 2.00 -6.95 4.17
C PHE A 426 1.05 -5.76 4.07
N ALA A 427 0.44 -5.34 5.18
CA ALA A 427 -0.31 -4.09 5.27
C ALA A 427 0.63 -2.87 5.36
N ALA A 428 1.71 -2.97 6.16
CA ALA A 428 2.73 -1.93 6.28
C ALA A 428 3.35 -1.48 4.93
N PRO A 429 3.81 -2.40 4.04
CA PRO A 429 4.38 -2.01 2.75
C PRO A 429 3.37 -1.34 1.81
N MET A 430 2.06 -1.57 1.98
CA MET A 430 1.06 -0.82 1.20
C MET A 430 0.99 0.65 1.59
N ALA A 431 1.08 0.96 2.89
CA ALA A 431 1.20 2.33 3.35
C ALA A 431 2.54 2.94 2.90
N SER A 432 3.65 2.19 3.01
CA SER A 432 4.97 2.62 2.58
C SER A 432 5.05 2.98 1.10
N GLY A 433 4.52 2.13 0.22
CA GLY A 433 4.48 2.43 -1.22
C GLY A 433 3.50 3.57 -1.54
N THR A 434 2.40 3.74 -0.80
CA THR A 434 1.52 4.92 -0.97
C THR A 434 2.25 6.21 -0.62
N LEU A 435 3.04 6.23 0.47
CA LEU A 435 3.90 7.38 0.80
C LEU A 435 4.89 7.69 -0.32
N ALA A 436 5.49 6.67 -0.94
CA ALA A 436 6.37 6.85 -2.10
C ALA A 436 5.62 7.45 -3.30
N LEU A 437 4.38 7.03 -3.57
CA LEU A 437 3.55 7.65 -4.60
C LEU A 437 3.16 9.10 -4.25
N MET A 438 2.91 9.42 -2.97
CA MET A 438 2.67 10.80 -2.54
C MET A 438 3.91 11.68 -2.80
N LEU A 439 5.11 11.16 -2.50
CA LEU A 439 6.38 11.83 -2.81
C LEU A 439 6.61 11.98 -4.31
N ALA A 440 6.09 11.06 -5.12
CA ALA A 440 6.13 11.17 -6.56
C ALA A 440 5.32 12.37 -7.08
N VAL A 441 4.20 12.68 -6.42
CA VAL A 441 3.35 13.83 -6.73
C VAL A 441 3.93 15.13 -6.14
N HIS A 442 4.36 15.11 -4.88
CA HIS A 442 4.91 16.26 -4.19
C HIS A 442 6.17 15.90 -3.38
N PRO A 443 7.37 16.06 -3.96
CA PRO A 443 8.61 15.61 -3.34
C PRO A 443 9.02 16.37 -2.07
N ALA A 444 8.42 17.54 -1.83
CA ALA A 444 8.77 18.43 -0.71
C ALA A 444 7.89 18.23 0.53
N LEU A 445 6.92 17.30 0.51
CA LEU A 445 6.13 16.95 1.70
C LEU A 445 7.05 16.58 2.86
N SER A 446 6.84 17.16 4.03
CA SER A 446 7.50 16.76 5.28
C SER A 446 6.99 15.42 5.81
N ALA A 447 7.69 14.81 6.79
CA ALA A 447 7.23 13.58 7.44
C ALA A 447 5.84 13.75 8.09
N SER A 448 5.58 14.90 8.71
CA SER A 448 4.27 15.23 9.29
C SER A 448 3.20 15.32 8.22
N GLU A 449 3.44 16.02 7.11
CA GLU A 449 2.45 16.17 6.04
C GLU A 449 2.17 14.86 5.30
N LEU A 450 3.15 13.97 5.21
CA LEU A 450 2.99 12.62 4.68
C LEU A 450 2.03 11.78 5.55
N VAL A 451 2.28 11.74 6.87
CA VAL A 451 1.44 11.00 7.81
C VAL A 451 0.04 11.61 7.91
N GLU A 452 -0.04 12.94 8.04
CA GLU A 452 -1.32 13.67 8.07
C GLU A 452 -2.11 13.42 6.78
N GLY A 453 -1.45 13.49 5.63
CA GLY A 453 -2.08 13.25 4.33
C GLY A 453 -2.75 11.88 4.25
N LEU A 454 -2.06 10.82 4.66
CA LEU A 454 -2.64 9.48 4.72
C LEU A 454 -3.85 9.40 5.66
N GLN A 455 -3.79 10.07 6.82
CA GLN A 455 -4.85 10.01 7.82
C GLN A 455 -6.09 10.83 7.40
N LEU A 456 -5.90 12.01 6.81
CA LEU A 456 -6.99 12.85 6.31
C LEU A 456 -7.63 12.28 5.04
N SER A 457 -6.85 11.57 4.23
CA SER A 457 -7.34 10.96 2.99
C SER A 457 -7.93 9.56 3.19
N ALA A 458 -7.74 8.96 4.37
CA ALA A 458 -8.27 7.63 4.68
C ALA A 458 -9.80 7.60 4.57
N ARG A 459 -10.32 6.49 4.04
CA ARG A 459 -11.76 6.22 4.06
C ARG A 459 -12.20 5.80 5.46
N PRO A 460 -13.45 6.10 5.86
CA PRO A 460 -14.01 5.57 7.09
C PRO A 460 -13.92 4.05 7.15
N HIS A 461 -13.75 3.52 8.36
CA HIS A 461 -13.93 2.09 8.60
C HIS A 461 -15.35 1.66 8.23
N VAL A 462 -15.48 0.44 7.75
CA VAL A 462 -16.78 -0.20 7.48
C VAL A 462 -17.57 -0.43 8.77
N GLY A 463 -18.89 -0.45 8.67
CA GLY A 463 -19.79 -0.68 9.80
C GLY A 463 -20.65 -1.94 9.63
N SER A 464 -21.26 -2.41 10.71
CA SER A 464 -22.26 -3.48 10.70
C SER A 464 -23.11 -3.37 11.97
N ARG A 465 -24.38 -3.78 11.91
CA ARG A 465 -25.24 -3.91 13.10
C ARG A 465 -25.09 -5.27 13.79
N LEU A 466 -24.49 -6.23 13.11
CA LEU A 466 -24.33 -7.63 13.57
C LEU A 466 -23.00 -7.85 14.30
N MET A 467 -21.97 -7.07 13.96
CA MET A 467 -20.62 -7.25 14.49
C MET A 467 -20.27 -6.17 15.53
N ARG A 468 -19.59 -6.59 16.61
CA ARG A 468 -19.09 -5.67 17.63
C ARG A 468 -17.75 -5.06 17.22
N ALA A 469 -17.47 -3.87 17.75
CA ALA A 469 -16.18 -3.22 17.61
C ALA A 469 -15.03 -4.05 18.22
N CYS A 470 -13.82 -3.81 17.74
CA CYS A 470 -12.61 -4.43 18.27
C CYS A 470 -12.37 -4.03 19.73
N SER A 471 -12.03 -5.00 20.57
CA SER A 471 -11.66 -4.79 21.97
C SER A 471 -10.93 -6.03 22.50
N ALA A 472 -10.32 -5.96 23.68
CA ALA A 472 -9.74 -7.14 24.33
C ALA A 472 -10.76 -8.29 24.53
N ALA A 473 -12.06 -7.96 24.64
CA ALA A 473 -13.15 -8.93 24.72
C ALA A 473 -13.67 -9.40 23.35
N ASN A 474 -13.20 -8.80 22.25
CA ASN A 474 -13.55 -9.16 20.88
C ASN A 474 -12.31 -9.02 19.95
N PRO A 475 -11.29 -9.90 20.10
CA PRO A 475 -9.98 -9.71 19.48
C PRO A 475 -9.84 -10.31 18.07
N GLY A 476 -10.77 -11.17 17.64
CA GLY A 476 -10.76 -11.80 16.33
C GLY A 476 -11.14 -10.85 15.19
N ARG A 477 -11.92 -11.32 14.23
CA ARG A 477 -12.58 -10.44 13.25
C ARG A 477 -13.58 -9.52 13.96
N CYS A 478 -13.39 -8.22 13.80
CA CYS A 478 -14.18 -7.21 14.48
C CYS A 478 -14.22 -5.92 13.66
N LEU A 479 -15.15 -5.01 14.02
CA LEU A 479 -15.24 -3.71 13.39
C LEU A 479 -14.16 -2.78 13.93
N CYS A 480 -13.35 -2.28 13.01
CA CYS A 480 -12.40 -1.23 13.29
C CYS A 480 -13.09 0.09 13.64
N THR A 481 -12.49 0.82 14.56
CA THR A 481 -12.85 2.20 14.92
C THR A 481 -11.61 3.08 14.85
N THR A 482 -11.79 4.39 14.97
CA THR A 482 -10.65 5.32 15.04
C THR A 482 -9.77 5.13 16.26
N GLN A 483 -10.29 4.52 17.34
CA GLN A 483 -9.51 4.19 18.54
C GLN A 483 -8.77 2.86 18.45
N THR A 484 -9.17 1.96 17.54
CA THR A 484 -8.66 0.58 17.48
C THR A 484 -7.81 0.31 16.24
N CYS A 485 -8.10 0.96 15.11
CA CYS A 485 -7.42 0.72 13.85
C CYS A 485 -6.95 2.02 13.17
N GLY A 486 -6.84 3.11 13.93
CA GLY A 486 -6.37 4.40 13.42
C GLY A 486 -7.37 5.10 12.51
N ALA A 487 -6.89 6.08 11.74
CA ALA A 487 -7.73 7.09 11.08
C ALA A 487 -8.78 6.54 10.10
N GLY A 488 -8.53 5.35 9.54
CA GLY A 488 -9.42 4.75 8.55
C GLY A 488 -8.72 3.67 7.73
N ILE A 489 -9.37 3.30 6.63
CA ILE A 489 -8.84 2.43 5.59
C ILE A 489 -8.01 3.28 4.63
N LEU A 490 -6.77 2.87 4.36
CA LEU A 490 -5.89 3.52 3.38
C LEU A 490 -6.63 3.73 2.05
N ASP A 491 -6.50 4.93 1.49
CA ASP A 491 -7.00 5.27 0.16
C ASP A 491 -5.88 5.96 -0.63
N THR A 492 -5.28 5.21 -1.55
CA THR A 492 -4.13 5.70 -2.31
C THR A 492 -4.53 6.85 -3.24
N GLU A 493 -5.70 6.78 -3.90
CA GLU A 493 -6.12 7.83 -4.85
C GLU A 493 -6.34 9.16 -4.12
N GLN A 494 -6.97 9.12 -2.95
CA GLN A 494 -7.17 10.30 -2.13
C GLN A 494 -5.89 10.81 -1.49
N ALA A 495 -4.96 9.94 -1.11
CA ALA A 495 -3.63 10.35 -0.62
C ALA A 495 -2.84 11.13 -1.68
N LEU A 496 -2.94 10.71 -2.95
CA LEU A 496 -2.33 11.44 -4.07
C LEU A 496 -3.04 12.76 -4.37
N SER A 497 -4.36 12.79 -4.20
CA SER A 497 -5.15 14.02 -4.32
C SER A 497 -4.76 15.04 -3.23
N TYR A 498 -4.51 14.59 -2.00
CA TYR A 498 -3.93 15.41 -0.94
C TYR A 498 -2.57 15.97 -1.34
N ALA A 499 -1.65 15.11 -1.79
CA ALA A 499 -0.31 15.54 -2.20
C ALA A 499 -0.36 16.57 -3.34
N ARG A 500 -1.27 16.39 -4.29
CA ARG A 500 -1.51 17.32 -5.40
C ARG A 500 -2.03 18.67 -4.92
N ALA A 501 -3.02 18.68 -4.02
CA ALA A 501 -3.54 19.91 -3.43
C ALA A 501 -2.44 20.69 -2.70
N ARG A 502 -1.60 20.00 -1.91
CA ARG A 502 -0.44 20.61 -1.24
C ARG A 502 0.56 21.18 -2.23
N ALA A 503 0.90 20.46 -3.30
CA ALA A 503 1.79 20.95 -4.35
C ALA A 503 1.27 22.23 -5.04
N GLN A 504 -0.05 22.42 -5.08
CA GLN A 504 -0.72 23.59 -5.65
C GLN A 504 -0.95 24.71 -4.63
N GLY A 505 -0.51 24.56 -3.38
CA GLY A 505 -0.78 25.51 -2.30
C GLY A 505 -2.25 25.55 -1.87
N GLN A 506 -3.02 24.51 -2.18
CA GLN A 506 -4.45 24.40 -1.86
C GLN A 506 -4.70 23.56 -0.61
N ALA A 507 -5.85 23.78 0.02
CA ALA A 507 -6.33 22.91 1.09
C ALA A 507 -6.95 21.64 0.48
N TYR A 508 -6.60 20.47 1.01
CA TYR A 508 -7.26 19.23 0.66
C TYR A 508 -8.67 19.19 1.26
N GLN A 509 -9.64 18.74 0.47
CA GLN A 509 -11.01 18.49 0.92
C GLN A 509 -11.32 17.01 0.74
N ALA A 510 -11.56 16.31 1.86
CA ALA A 510 -11.96 14.92 1.81
C ALA A 510 -13.34 14.80 1.14
N PRO A 511 -13.53 13.82 0.24
CA PRO A 511 -14.84 13.58 -0.34
C PRO A 511 -15.82 13.12 0.74
N GLN A 512 -17.10 13.30 0.49
CA GLN A 512 -18.14 12.74 1.35
C GLN A 512 -18.22 11.24 1.12
N TRP A 513 -17.81 10.47 2.11
CA TRP A 513 -17.85 9.02 2.05
C TRP A 513 -19.23 8.51 2.46
N PRO A 514 -19.92 7.72 1.62
CA PRO A 514 -21.12 7.04 2.06
C PRO A 514 -20.75 6.04 3.16
N TRP A 515 -21.62 5.90 4.16
CA TRP A 515 -21.46 4.85 5.15
C TRP A 515 -21.63 3.48 4.50
N VAL A 516 -20.69 2.57 4.77
CA VAL A 516 -20.67 1.22 4.20
C VAL A 516 -21.08 0.22 5.27
N GLU A 517 -22.27 -0.35 5.12
CA GLU A 517 -22.79 -1.40 5.98
C GLU A 517 -22.44 -2.79 5.45
N LEU A 518 -21.88 -3.65 6.30
CA LEU A 518 -21.46 -5.01 5.97
C LEU A 518 -22.36 -6.08 6.61
N ASP A 519 -23.67 -5.86 6.64
CA ASP A 519 -24.62 -6.89 7.03
C ASP A 519 -24.89 -7.81 5.84
N THR A 520 -24.22 -8.97 5.82
CA THR A 520 -24.28 -9.96 4.73
C THR A 520 -24.68 -11.33 5.27
N PRO A 521 -25.23 -12.23 4.44
CA PRO A 521 -25.60 -13.58 4.87
C PRO A 521 -24.42 -14.38 5.45
N GLU A 522 -23.22 -14.19 4.92
CA GLU A 522 -22.01 -14.84 5.46
C GLU A 522 -21.66 -14.31 6.86
N LEU A 523 -21.85 -13.01 7.10
CA LEU A 523 -21.63 -12.42 8.41
C LEU A 523 -22.70 -12.88 9.42
N GLU A 524 -23.97 -12.93 9.02
CA GLU A 524 -25.06 -13.46 9.86
C GLU A 524 -24.75 -14.89 10.30
N GLN A 525 -24.33 -15.75 9.36
CA GLN A 525 -23.91 -17.11 9.66
C GLN A 525 -22.71 -17.13 10.60
N ALA A 526 -21.70 -16.29 10.36
CA ALA A 526 -20.50 -16.23 11.18
C ALA A 526 -20.83 -15.83 12.63
N VAL A 527 -21.59 -14.75 12.83
CA VAL A 527 -21.98 -14.27 14.16
C VAL A 527 -22.84 -15.30 14.90
N ALA A 528 -23.67 -16.07 14.19
CA ALA A 528 -24.45 -17.16 14.76
C ALA A 528 -23.58 -18.31 15.34
N LEU A 529 -22.32 -18.43 14.92
CA LEU A 529 -21.37 -19.41 15.48
C LEU A 529 -20.72 -18.96 16.80
N GLY A 530 -21.01 -17.74 17.27
CA GLY A 530 -20.38 -17.16 18.46
C GLY A 530 -19.17 -16.27 18.13
N PRO A 531 -18.28 -15.99 19.09
CA PRO A 531 -17.11 -15.13 18.85
C PRO A 531 -16.11 -15.79 17.88
N ASP A 532 -15.45 -14.98 17.05
CA ASP A 532 -14.41 -15.46 16.13
C ASP A 532 -13.18 -16.00 16.87
N ARG A 533 -12.80 -15.34 17.96
CA ARG A 533 -11.68 -15.71 18.83
C ARG A 533 -12.08 -15.47 20.28
N GLU A 534 -11.54 -16.29 21.18
CA GLU A 534 -11.73 -16.12 22.62
C GLU A 534 -11.12 -14.79 23.12
N PRO A 535 -11.72 -14.15 24.14
CA PRO A 535 -11.16 -12.96 24.79
C PRO A 535 -9.73 -13.17 25.30
N THR A 536 -8.91 -12.12 25.27
CA THR A 536 -7.51 -12.17 25.74
C THR A 536 -7.36 -12.09 27.27
N ALA A 537 -8.42 -12.32 28.05
CA ALA A 537 -8.41 -12.09 29.49
C ALA A 537 -7.61 -13.16 30.27
N GLY A 538 -6.47 -12.75 30.85
CA GLY A 538 -5.86 -13.43 32.02
C GLY A 538 -4.72 -14.42 31.75
N THR A 539 -4.29 -14.63 30.51
CA THR A 539 -3.06 -15.39 30.25
C THR A 539 -1.89 -14.44 30.08
N ALA A 540 -0.97 -14.42 31.06
CA ALA A 540 0.42 -14.11 30.77
C ALA A 540 0.83 -14.91 29.52
N PRO A 541 1.63 -14.35 28.59
CA PRO A 541 2.03 -15.06 27.38
C PRO A 541 2.57 -16.42 27.79
N ASN A 542 1.87 -17.49 27.43
CA ASN A 542 2.34 -18.84 27.69
C ASN A 542 3.59 -19.02 26.82
N PRO A 543 4.79 -19.17 27.41
CA PRO A 543 6.00 -19.36 26.61
C PRO A 543 5.96 -20.68 25.81
N ASN A 544 5.00 -21.56 26.09
CA ASN A 544 4.84 -22.88 25.48
C ASN A 544 3.54 -23.07 24.67
N SER A 545 2.72 -22.04 24.43
CA SER A 545 1.68 -22.16 23.40
C SER A 545 2.32 -21.89 22.05
N ALA A 546 2.56 -22.96 21.29
CA ALA A 546 3.16 -22.98 19.97
C ALA A 546 2.30 -22.30 18.87
N ALA A 547 1.96 -21.02 19.05
CA ALA A 547 1.79 -20.08 17.96
C ALA A 547 3.16 -19.42 17.75
N PRO A 548 3.67 -19.32 16.51
CA PRO A 548 5.04 -18.94 16.27
C PRO A 548 5.34 -17.60 16.94
N ALA A 549 6.27 -17.62 17.90
CA ALA A 549 6.88 -16.41 18.46
C ALA A 549 7.85 -15.77 17.44
N SER A 550 7.61 -15.92 16.14
CA SER A 550 8.15 -15.03 15.12
C SER A 550 7.08 -13.96 14.85
N SER A 551 7.30 -12.79 15.42
CA SER A 551 6.59 -11.55 15.07
C SER A 551 6.77 -11.13 13.59
N GLY A 552 7.62 -11.83 12.83
CA GLY A 552 7.74 -11.78 11.36
C GLY A 552 7.06 -12.93 10.61
N GLY A 553 6.27 -13.78 11.29
CA GLY A 553 5.58 -14.90 10.66
C GLY A 553 4.37 -14.46 9.83
N GLY A 554 4.62 -14.03 8.59
CA GLY A 554 3.59 -14.07 7.56
C GLY A 554 3.27 -15.54 7.23
N GLY A 555 2.05 -15.98 7.50
CA GLY A 555 1.64 -17.35 7.18
C GLY A 555 1.38 -17.52 5.68
N ILE A 556 1.69 -18.69 5.12
CA ILE A 556 1.13 -19.10 3.84
C ILE A 556 -0.33 -19.48 4.10
N ALA A 557 -1.28 -18.85 3.43
CA ALA A 557 -2.67 -19.31 3.47
C ALA A 557 -2.71 -20.74 2.89
N GLY A 558 -3.29 -21.70 3.63
CA GLY A 558 -3.17 -23.16 3.41
C GLY A 558 -3.30 -23.68 1.96
N PRO A 559 -2.91 -24.94 1.71
CA PRO A 559 -2.38 -25.38 0.43
C PRO A 559 -3.48 -25.47 -0.64
N ALA A 560 -3.36 -24.62 -1.67
CA ALA A 560 -3.70 -25.00 -3.02
C ALA A 560 -2.38 -24.94 -3.82
N LEU A 561 -1.62 -26.03 -3.78
CA LEU A 561 -0.51 -26.28 -4.69
C LEU A 561 -1.05 -26.28 -6.13
N LEU A 562 -1.08 -25.11 -6.78
CA LEU A 562 -1.17 -25.04 -8.22
C LEU A 562 0.24 -25.21 -8.79
N LEU A 563 0.70 -26.46 -8.83
CA LEU A 563 1.80 -26.86 -9.69
C LEU A 563 1.35 -26.73 -11.14
N LEU A 564 1.46 -25.53 -11.72
CA LEU A 564 1.33 -25.34 -13.17
C LEU A 564 2.67 -25.69 -13.83
N GLY A 565 2.95 -26.99 -13.88
CA GLY A 565 4.01 -27.53 -14.72
C GLY A 565 3.66 -27.39 -16.19
N TRP A 566 4.49 -26.68 -16.94
CA TRP A 566 4.41 -26.58 -18.39
C TRP A 566 4.70 -27.92 -19.05
N ALA A 567 3.71 -28.50 -19.73
CA ALA A 567 3.91 -29.52 -20.74
C ALA A 567 3.70 -28.90 -22.12
N LEU A 568 4.79 -28.53 -22.79
CA LEU A 568 4.81 -28.11 -24.19
C LEU A 568 4.50 -29.33 -25.08
N LEU A 569 3.28 -29.37 -25.62
CA LEU A 569 2.92 -30.20 -26.76
C LEU A 569 3.54 -29.63 -28.04
N PHE A 570 4.66 -30.21 -28.49
CA PHE A 570 5.08 -30.07 -29.89
C PHE A 570 4.43 -31.19 -30.72
N ALA A 571 3.47 -30.83 -31.55
CA ALA A 571 2.93 -31.68 -32.58
C ALA A 571 3.54 -31.31 -33.95
N GLY A 572 4.21 -32.29 -34.58
CA GLY A 572 4.16 -32.48 -36.03
C GLY A 572 5.36 -32.01 -36.86
N ALA A 573 6.23 -32.95 -37.26
CA ALA A 573 6.42 -33.46 -38.63
C ALA A 573 7.80 -34.19 -38.76
N PRO A 574 8.05 -35.00 -39.82
CA PRO A 574 7.65 -36.39 -39.92
C PRO A 574 8.84 -37.38 -40.01
N ALA A 575 8.48 -38.66 -39.98
CA ALA A 575 9.31 -39.86 -39.99
C ALA A 575 10.50 -39.89 -40.96
N GLN A 576 11.65 -40.37 -40.44
CA GLN A 576 12.60 -41.16 -41.22
C GLN A 576 12.93 -42.46 -40.47
N ARG A 577 12.90 -43.57 -41.23
CA ARG A 577 13.07 -44.97 -40.80
C ARG A 577 14.49 -45.28 -40.30
N PRO A 578 14.66 -46.36 -39.50
CA PRO A 578 15.92 -46.70 -38.87
C PRO A 578 16.85 -47.49 -39.79
N LEU A 579 18.15 -47.23 -39.68
CA LEU A 579 19.20 -48.17 -40.10
C LEU A 579 19.70 -48.91 -38.87
N ARG A 580 19.53 -50.23 -38.91
CA ARG A 580 20.12 -51.24 -38.02
C ARG A 580 21.64 -51.06 -37.90
N ARG A 581 22.18 -51.32 -36.71
CA ARG A 581 23.33 -52.22 -36.43
C ARG A 581 23.54 -52.33 -34.92
N GLY A 582 23.65 -53.57 -34.44
CA GLY A 582 23.97 -53.92 -33.05
C GLY A 582 22.83 -54.67 -32.39
#